data_AF-A0A9P5T8V6-F1
#
_entry.id   AF-A0A9P5T8V6-F1
#
_cell.length_a   1.000
_cell.length_b   1.000
_cell.length_c   1.000
_cell.angle_alpha   90.00
_cell.angle_beta   90.00
_cell.angle_gamma   90.00
#
_symmetry.space_group_name_H-M   'P 1'
#
loop_
_entity.id
_entity.type
_entity.pdbx_description
1 polymer ?
#
loop_
_entity_poly.entity_id
_entity_poly.type
_entity_poly.pdbx_seq_one_letter_code
_entity_poly.pdbx_strand_id
1 'polypeptide(L)'
;MALFDSSTLASETYALAASNEPIAALVKEALKVIDGVLDEYGPDKVSLSFNGGKDCTILLHLYAAALAKRTISPAIPAFYIPVPSPFPALESFISHAARVYNLSVFTCAPPCFPVASAETLTRVGDAPTKGTDNMRQALELYRARFPEVEAILIGTRRTDPHGATLDFRVKTDPDWPPFVRVHPIINWDYADVWTFLRRLEIPYCSLYDEGYTSLGSTYNTFRNPALLVNDEDGIQAQSRSFLNPPTGSIPETVALAPTKMTTHAILDGSAVTSPDSKPPSCADIEPRSTILPKPPSVQPEQGDLPDVSSLQMIASDPVTACCPIQQAITTPGKAEPGVPEDGRVGDDCDSHEAANRAAATPRYRPAYELTDAAHERLGRGTHAPVLNS
;
A
#
# COMPACT_ATOMS: atom_id res chain seq x y z
N MET A 1 14.40 -7.48 14.20
CA MET A 1 13.94 -6.22 13.57
C MET A 1 13.24 -5.42 14.65
N ALA A 2 13.84 -4.29 15.06
CA ALA A 2 13.41 -3.50 16.21
C ALA A 2 12.00 -2.90 16.01
N LEU A 3 11.29 -2.65 17.11
CA LEU A 3 10.04 -1.87 17.11
C LEU A 3 10.33 -0.45 16.60
N PHE A 4 9.34 0.21 15.98
CA PHE A 4 9.50 1.62 15.62
C PHE A 4 9.76 2.42 16.89
N ASP A 5 10.83 3.23 16.90
CA ASP A 5 11.01 4.21 17.97
C ASP A 5 9.93 5.29 17.83
N SER A 6 8.94 5.23 18.70
CA SER A 6 7.83 6.19 18.75
C SER A 6 8.30 7.66 18.82
N SER A 7 9.43 7.94 19.48
CA SER A 7 9.97 9.29 19.59
C SER A 7 10.52 9.78 18.25
N THR A 8 11.35 8.96 17.59
CA THR A 8 11.89 9.28 16.26
C THR A 8 10.76 9.43 15.24
N LEU A 9 9.80 8.49 15.22
CA LEU A 9 8.64 8.52 14.34
C LEU A 9 7.84 9.83 14.47
N ALA A 10 7.52 10.24 15.70
CA ALA A 10 6.82 11.50 15.94
C ALA A 10 7.67 12.70 15.50
N SER A 11 8.94 12.74 15.89
CA SER A 11 9.85 13.82 15.55
C SER A 11 9.96 14.03 14.04
N GLU A 12 10.20 12.97 13.27
CA GLU A 12 10.34 13.04 11.81
C GLU A 12 9.04 13.45 11.11
N THR A 13 7.91 12.88 11.54
CA THR A 13 6.60 13.19 10.97
C THR A 13 6.23 14.67 11.19
N TYR A 14 6.39 15.18 12.41
CA TYR A 14 6.09 16.58 12.72
C TYR A 14 7.14 17.55 12.13
N ALA A 15 8.39 17.11 11.96
CA ALA A 15 9.40 17.88 11.22
C ALA A 15 9.03 18.01 9.73
N LEU A 16 8.56 16.93 9.09
CA LEU A 16 8.06 16.98 7.72
C LEU A 16 6.86 17.92 7.59
N ALA A 17 5.92 17.87 8.55
CA ALA A 17 4.77 18.77 8.60
C ALA A 17 5.14 20.25 8.80
N ALA A 18 6.30 20.54 9.38
CA ALA A 18 6.83 21.88 9.60
C ALA A 18 7.84 22.32 8.53
N SER A 19 8.14 21.45 7.55
CA SER A 19 9.11 21.72 6.49
C SER A 19 8.53 22.61 5.38
N ASN A 20 9.39 23.00 4.43
CA ASN A 20 8.99 23.69 3.21
C ASN A 20 8.77 22.73 2.03
N GLU A 21 8.71 21.42 2.27
CA GLU A 21 8.45 20.43 1.22
C GLU A 21 6.99 20.54 0.75
N PRO A 22 6.68 20.31 -0.54
CA PRO A 22 5.30 20.42 -1.05
C PRO A 22 4.27 19.58 -0.28
N ILE A 23 4.68 18.40 0.20
CA ILE A 23 3.84 17.46 0.96
C ILE A 23 3.49 17.98 2.38
N ALA A 24 4.24 18.95 2.91
CA ALA A 24 4.12 19.40 4.30
C ALA A 24 2.72 19.91 4.67
N ALA A 25 2.05 20.62 3.74
CA ALA A 25 0.70 21.13 3.95
C ALA A 25 -0.32 20.00 4.15
N LEU A 26 -0.21 18.93 3.34
CA LEU A 26 -1.07 17.75 3.43
C LEU A 26 -0.82 16.94 4.71
N VAL A 27 0.43 16.80 5.13
CA VAL A 27 0.79 16.16 6.41
C VAL A 27 0.21 16.96 7.58
N LYS A 28 0.36 18.29 7.56
CA LYS A 28 -0.17 19.18 8.60
C LYS A 28 -1.70 19.14 8.66
N GLU A 29 -2.38 19.10 7.52
CA GLU A 29 -3.83 18.93 7.45
C GLU A 29 -4.27 17.60 8.08
N ALA A 30 -3.65 16.48 7.70
CA ALA A 30 -3.98 15.18 8.22
C ALA A 30 -3.75 15.07 9.73
N LEU A 31 -2.61 15.57 10.23
CA LEU A 31 -2.32 15.62 11.67
C LEU A 31 -3.33 16.48 12.42
N LYS A 32 -3.76 17.62 11.86
CA LYS A 32 -4.79 18.47 12.48
C LYS A 32 -6.13 17.74 12.61
N VAL A 33 -6.52 16.96 11.61
CA VAL A 33 -7.75 16.16 11.65
C VAL A 33 -7.67 15.09 12.74
N ILE A 34 -6.56 14.37 12.80
CA ILE A 34 -6.28 13.34 13.80
C ILE A 34 -6.26 13.94 15.21
N ASP A 35 -5.50 15.01 15.41
CA ASP A 35 -5.39 15.71 16.69
C ASP A 35 -6.77 16.17 17.18
N GLY A 36 -7.58 16.76 16.30
CA GLY A 36 -8.92 17.19 16.67
C GLY A 36 -9.87 16.03 17.03
N VAL A 37 -9.64 14.81 16.54
CA VAL A 37 -10.46 13.64 16.92
C VAL A 37 -9.99 13.08 18.26
N LEU A 38 -8.67 13.04 18.46
CA LEU A 38 -8.06 12.66 19.74
C LEU A 38 -8.44 13.63 20.86
N ASP A 39 -8.54 14.93 20.58
CA ASP A 39 -8.97 15.95 21.55
C ASP A 39 -10.45 15.81 21.93
N GLU A 40 -11.31 15.39 20.99
CA GLU A 40 -12.75 15.27 21.20
C GLU A 40 -13.16 13.96 21.87
N TYR A 41 -12.62 12.83 21.39
CA TYR A 41 -13.03 11.49 21.83
C TYR A 41 -12.05 10.84 22.82
N GLY A 42 -10.78 11.28 22.84
CA GLY A 42 -9.70 10.59 23.52
C GLY A 42 -9.19 9.36 22.74
N PRO A 43 -7.99 8.85 23.07
CA PRO A 43 -7.36 7.74 22.33
C PRO A 43 -8.13 6.42 22.46
N ASP A 44 -8.81 6.18 23.58
CA ASP A 44 -9.49 4.91 23.87
C ASP A 44 -10.76 4.69 23.04
N LYS A 45 -11.28 5.77 22.45
CA LYS A 45 -12.53 5.75 21.67
C LYS A 45 -12.30 5.85 20.16
N VAL A 46 -11.03 5.88 19.74
CA VAL A 46 -10.63 6.06 18.35
C VAL A 46 -9.92 4.81 17.86
N SER A 47 -10.46 4.21 16.80
CA SER A 47 -9.92 3.00 16.19
C SER A 47 -9.47 3.22 14.76
N LEU A 48 -8.54 2.41 14.28
CA LEU A 48 -8.04 2.43 12.91
C LEU A 48 -8.60 1.27 12.09
N SER A 49 -9.18 1.58 10.91
CA SER A 49 -9.45 0.56 9.89
C SER A 49 -8.17 0.26 9.10
N PHE A 50 -7.56 -0.90 9.33
CA PHE A 50 -6.26 -1.26 8.74
C PHE A 50 -6.33 -2.52 7.89
N ASN A 51 -6.09 -2.40 6.58
CA ASN A 51 -6.12 -3.51 5.61
C ASN A 51 -4.76 -3.80 4.96
N GLY A 52 -3.68 -3.20 5.45
CA GLY A 52 -2.32 -3.35 4.91
C GLY A 52 -2.05 -2.65 3.58
N GLY A 53 -3.03 -1.93 3.01
CA GLY A 53 -2.83 -1.10 1.83
C GLY A 53 -1.93 0.11 2.08
N LYS A 54 -1.45 0.74 1.00
CA LYS A 54 -0.57 1.93 1.08
C LYS A 54 -1.24 3.09 1.83
N ASP A 55 -2.53 3.32 1.58
CA ASP A 55 -3.26 4.48 2.11
C ASP A 55 -3.51 4.36 3.63
N CYS A 56 -3.94 3.17 4.10
CA CYS A 56 -4.09 2.94 5.54
C CYS A 56 -2.74 2.81 6.26
N THR A 57 -1.64 2.49 5.56
CA THR A 57 -0.28 2.47 6.13
C THR A 57 0.21 3.89 6.44
N ILE A 58 -0.06 4.84 5.55
CA ILE A 58 0.19 6.27 5.83
C ILE A 58 -0.62 6.72 7.04
N LEU A 59 -1.92 6.41 7.03
CA LEU A 59 -2.81 6.79 8.12
C LEU A 59 -2.39 6.17 9.46
N LEU A 60 -1.94 4.92 9.46
CA LEU A 60 -1.34 4.26 10.62
C LEU A 60 -0.13 5.05 11.14
N HIS A 61 0.79 5.42 10.25
CA HIS A 61 2.00 6.16 10.63
C HIS A 61 1.67 7.54 11.21
N LEU A 62 0.78 8.30 10.56
CA LEU A 62 0.32 9.60 11.04
C LEU A 62 -0.39 9.49 12.41
N TYR A 63 -1.22 8.45 12.59
CA TYR A 63 -1.92 8.24 13.85
C TYR A 63 -0.95 7.87 14.98
N ALA A 64 -0.01 6.97 14.73
CA ALA A 64 1.04 6.61 15.68
C ALA A 64 1.89 7.82 16.06
N ALA A 65 2.23 8.71 15.11
CA ALA A 65 2.96 9.94 15.38
C ALA A 65 2.19 10.87 16.33
N ALA A 66 0.88 11.04 16.10
CA ALA A 66 0.03 11.88 16.95
C ALA A 66 -0.08 11.33 18.37
N LEU A 67 -0.24 10.01 18.53
CA LEU A 67 -0.25 9.35 19.85
C LEU A 67 1.09 9.50 20.57
N ALA A 68 2.20 9.24 19.86
CA ALA A 68 3.55 9.35 20.42
C ALA A 68 3.89 10.77 20.86
N LYS A 69 3.49 11.80 20.09
CA LYS A 69 3.65 13.21 20.50
C LYS A 69 2.90 13.54 21.79
N ARG A 70 1.76 12.89 22.03
CA ARG A 70 0.96 13.03 23.25
C ARG A 70 1.50 12.18 24.41
N THR A 71 2.62 11.47 24.22
CA THR A 71 3.17 10.50 25.18
C THR A 71 2.18 9.38 25.55
N ILE A 72 1.24 9.10 24.64
CA ILE A 72 0.23 8.06 24.78
C ILE A 72 0.82 6.78 24.19
N SER A 73 1.10 5.79 25.04
CA SER A 73 1.72 4.51 24.65
C SER A 73 0.85 3.23 24.87
N PRO A 74 -0.49 3.26 24.68
CA PRO A 74 -1.29 2.05 24.66
C PRO A 74 -1.11 1.32 23.32
N ALA A 75 -1.57 0.07 23.27
CA ALA A 75 -1.78 -0.59 22.00
C ALA A 75 -2.81 0.19 21.18
N ILE A 76 -2.52 0.44 19.91
CA ILE A 76 -3.38 1.22 19.03
C ILE A 76 -4.59 0.34 18.65
N PRO A 77 -5.83 0.71 19.00
CA PRO A 77 -7.01 -0.05 18.60
C PRO A 77 -7.14 -0.03 17.07
N ALA A 78 -7.25 -1.22 16.47
CA ALA A 78 -7.46 -1.35 15.04
C ALA A 78 -8.38 -2.53 14.75
N PHE A 79 -9.00 -2.51 13.59
CA PHE A 79 -9.69 -3.68 13.07
C PHE A 79 -9.32 -3.92 11.60
N TYR A 80 -9.42 -5.20 11.23
CA TYR A 80 -9.17 -5.68 9.89
C TYR A 80 -10.37 -6.52 9.43
N ILE A 81 -10.91 -6.20 8.26
CA ILE A 81 -11.95 -7.00 7.60
C ILE A 81 -11.28 -7.75 6.44
N PRO A 82 -11.04 -9.06 6.55
CA PRO A 82 -10.39 -9.81 5.50
C PRO A 82 -11.22 -9.83 4.22
N VAL A 83 -10.55 -9.61 3.08
CA VAL A 83 -11.16 -9.86 1.78
C VAL A 83 -11.16 -11.37 1.49
N PRO A 84 -12.06 -11.87 0.62
CA PRO A 84 -11.99 -13.26 0.17
C PRO A 84 -10.65 -13.52 -0.54
N SER A 85 -9.95 -14.60 -0.22
CA SER A 85 -8.67 -14.98 -0.84
C SER A 85 -7.64 -13.82 -0.84
N PRO A 86 -7.15 -13.38 0.35
CA PRO A 86 -6.17 -12.32 0.46
C PRO A 86 -4.78 -12.79 -0.03
N PHE A 87 -3.93 -11.85 -0.43
CA PHE A 87 -2.55 -12.17 -0.79
C PHE A 87 -1.74 -12.55 0.46
N PRO A 88 -0.98 -13.66 0.47
CA PRO A 88 -0.14 -14.02 1.61
C PRO A 88 0.89 -12.93 1.98
N ALA A 89 1.44 -12.24 0.99
CA ALA A 89 2.35 -11.12 1.21
C ALA A 89 1.68 -9.93 1.92
N LEU A 90 0.39 -9.69 1.66
CA LEU A 90 -0.40 -8.65 2.33
C LEU A 90 -0.68 -9.03 3.78
N GLU A 91 -1.09 -10.28 4.05
CA GLU A 91 -1.32 -10.78 5.41
C GLU A 91 -0.03 -10.76 6.26
N SER A 92 1.10 -11.14 5.65
CA SER A 92 2.42 -11.03 6.27
C SER A 92 2.76 -9.57 6.61
N PHE A 93 2.44 -8.63 5.72
CA PHE A 93 2.63 -7.20 5.97
C PHE A 93 1.73 -6.68 7.09
N ILE A 94 0.45 -7.06 7.13
CA ILE A 94 -0.48 -6.68 8.21
C ILE A 94 0.05 -7.18 9.56
N SER A 95 0.45 -8.44 9.64
CA SER A 95 1.03 -9.04 10.84
C SER A 95 2.32 -8.34 11.27
N HIS A 96 3.16 -7.99 10.31
CA HIS A 96 4.39 -7.25 10.57
C HIS A 96 4.09 -5.85 11.12
N ALA A 97 3.24 -5.08 10.44
CA ALA A 97 2.86 -3.73 10.85
C ALA A 97 2.21 -3.73 12.24
N ALA A 98 1.34 -4.71 12.52
CA ALA A 98 0.71 -4.85 13.83
C ALA A 98 1.74 -4.98 14.97
N ARG A 99 2.79 -5.78 14.76
CA ARG A 99 3.87 -5.92 15.74
C ARG A 99 4.70 -4.64 15.88
N VAL A 100 5.09 -4.02 14.76
CA VAL A 100 6.03 -2.88 14.80
C VAL A 100 5.36 -1.61 15.35
N TYR A 101 4.07 -1.39 15.05
CA TYR A 101 3.28 -0.26 15.54
C TYR A 101 2.51 -0.54 16.84
N ASN A 102 2.66 -1.74 17.43
CA ASN A 102 1.91 -2.17 18.61
C ASN A 102 0.37 -2.04 18.43
N LEU A 103 -0.15 -2.54 17.32
CA LEU A 103 -1.59 -2.56 17.06
C LEU A 103 -2.30 -3.67 17.83
N SER A 104 -3.44 -3.34 18.44
CA SER A 104 -4.43 -4.32 18.87
C SER A 104 -5.43 -4.54 17.72
N VAL A 105 -5.08 -5.42 16.79
CA VAL A 105 -5.91 -5.70 15.60
C VAL A 105 -6.99 -6.72 15.94
N PHE A 106 -8.25 -6.31 15.82
CA PHE A 106 -9.39 -7.23 15.82
C PHE A 106 -9.74 -7.64 14.38
N THR A 107 -9.64 -8.93 14.09
CA THR A 107 -10.05 -9.46 12.79
C THR A 107 -11.54 -9.73 12.77
N CYS A 108 -12.29 -8.94 12.00
CA CYS A 108 -13.70 -9.17 11.74
C CYS A 108 -13.87 -10.27 10.67
N ALA A 109 -13.55 -11.51 11.04
CA ALA A 109 -13.88 -12.66 10.22
C ALA A 109 -15.38 -12.95 10.37
N PRO A 110 -16.14 -13.13 9.27
CA PRO A 110 -17.49 -13.65 9.38
C PRO A 110 -17.45 -15.02 10.11
N PRO A 111 -18.41 -15.32 10.99
CA PRO A 111 -18.53 -16.65 11.57
C PRO A 111 -18.80 -17.67 10.45
N CYS A 112 -17.76 -18.42 10.04
CA CYS A 112 -17.82 -19.55 9.11
C CYS A 112 -18.81 -19.40 7.94
N PHE A 113 -18.40 -18.71 6.86
CA PHE A 113 -18.81 -19.22 5.54
C PHE A 113 -17.84 -20.37 5.21
N PRO A 114 -18.31 -21.58 4.87
CA PRO A 114 -17.42 -22.64 4.42
C PRO A 114 -16.57 -22.05 3.30
N VAL A 115 -15.25 -22.18 3.44
CA VAL A 115 -14.31 -21.83 2.38
C VAL A 115 -14.74 -22.66 1.18
N ALA A 116 -15.47 -22.06 0.26
CA ALA A 116 -15.84 -22.73 -0.97
C ALA A 116 -14.52 -22.96 -1.69
N SER A 117 -14.03 -24.20 -1.64
CA SER A 117 -13.20 -24.71 -2.71
C SER A 117 -13.94 -24.41 -4.01
N ALA A 118 -13.19 -24.02 -5.03
CA ALA A 118 -13.70 -23.53 -6.32
C ALA A 118 -14.70 -24.49 -7.04
N GLU A 119 -14.93 -25.68 -6.50
CA GLU A 119 -15.82 -26.71 -7.02
C GLU A 119 -17.28 -26.62 -6.52
N THR A 120 -17.59 -25.80 -5.52
CA THR A 120 -18.94 -25.81 -4.88
C THR A 120 -19.92 -24.76 -5.44
N LEU A 121 -19.64 -24.14 -6.60
CA LEU A 121 -20.50 -23.09 -7.19
C LEU A 121 -21.74 -23.60 -7.96
N THR A 122 -22.17 -24.84 -7.80
CA THR A 122 -23.28 -25.38 -8.62
C THR A 122 -24.56 -25.78 -7.91
N ARG A 123 -24.71 -25.62 -6.59
CA ARG A 123 -26.01 -25.96 -5.95
C ARG A 123 -26.45 -24.99 -4.86
N VAL A 124 -27.66 -24.49 -5.09
CA VAL A 124 -28.57 -23.74 -4.19
C VAL A 124 -28.32 -22.23 -4.10
N GLY A 125 -29.02 -21.48 -4.96
CA GLY A 125 -30.06 -20.52 -4.56
C GLY A 125 -29.71 -19.27 -3.74
N ASP A 126 -28.53 -19.16 -3.13
CA ASP A 126 -28.15 -17.97 -2.38
C ASP A 126 -27.43 -16.99 -3.30
N ALA A 127 -28.11 -15.88 -3.60
CA ALA A 127 -27.49 -14.74 -4.26
C ALA A 127 -26.22 -14.35 -3.48
N PRO A 128 -25.10 -14.02 -4.16
CA PRO A 128 -23.91 -13.53 -3.47
C PRO A 128 -24.31 -12.32 -2.63
N THR A 129 -24.17 -12.41 -1.31
CA THR A 129 -24.37 -11.27 -0.42
C THR A 129 -23.49 -10.13 -0.93
N LYS A 130 -24.08 -8.96 -1.16
CA LYS A 130 -23.34 -7.83 -1.72
C LYS A 130 -22.18 -7.52 -0.78
N GLY A 131 -21.01 -7.15 -1.30
CA GLY A 131 -19.83 -6.88 -0.46
C GLY A 131 -20.06 -5.85 0.66
N THR A 132 -21.09 -5.01 0.52
CA THR A 132 -21.60 -4.09 1.54
C THR A 132 -22.14 -4.78 2.79
N ASP A 133 -22.83 -5.92 2.62
CA ASP A 133 -23.51 -6.64 3.71
C ASP A 133 -22.47 -7.28 4.63
N ASN A 134 -21.38 -7.79 4.05
CA ASN A 134 -20.26 -8.37 4.81
C ASN A 134 -19.53 -7.31 5.64
N MET A 135 -19.33 -6.11 5.09
CA MET A 135 -18.68 -5.00 5.79
C MET A 135 -19.56 -4.46 6.94
N ARG A 136 -20.86 -4.33 6.71
CA ARG A 136 -21.81 -3.92 7.74
C ARG A 136 -21.84 -4.90 8.90
N GLN A 137 -21.97 -6.20 8.63
CA GLN A 137 -21.95 -7.24 9.68
C GLN A 137 -20.63 -7.24 10.46
N ALA A 138 -19.50 -7.07 9.77
CA ALA A 138 -18.20 -6.95 10.41
C ALA A 138 -18.13 -5.75 11.40
N LEU A 139 -18.73 -4.62 11.04
CA LEU A 139 -18.81 -3.46 11.94
C LEU A 139 -19.83 -3.63 13.07
N GLU A 140 -20.91 -4.38 12.86
CA GLU A 140 -21.86 -4.76 13.92
C GLU A 140 -21.16 -5.63 14.98
N LEU A 141 -20.39 -6.63 14.54
CA LEU A 141 -19.55 -7.45 15.42
C LEU A 141 -18.51 -6.62 16.16
N TYR A 142 -17.85 -5.69 15.46
CA TYR A 142 -16.85 -4.81 16.06
C TYR A 142 -17.47 -3.91 17.14
N ARG A 143 -18.61 -3.27 16.85
CA ARG A 143 -19.35 -2.43 17.81
C ARG A 143 -19.81 -3.21 19.04
N ALA A 144 -20.28 -4.44 18.85
CA ALA A 144 -20.70 -5.30 19.96
C ALA A 144 -19.52 -5.65 20.87
N ARG A 145 -18.32 -5.82 20.30
CA ARG A 145 -17.11 -6.17 21.05
C ARG A 145 -16.44 -4.97 21.73
N PHE A 146 -16.51 -3.79 21.12
CA PHE A 146 -15.86 -2.55 21.56
C PHE A 146 -16.88 -1.38 21.55
N PRO A 147 -17.89 -1.40 22.46
CA PRO A 147 -18.94 -0.38 22.50
C PRO A 147 -18.44 1.03 22.81
N GLU A 148 -17.24 1.16 23.35
CA GLU A 148 -16.55 2.42 23.66
C GLU A 148 -16.01 3.16 22.42
N VAL A 149 -15.78 2.46 21.30
CA VAL A 149 -15.23 3.07 20.09
C VAL A 149 -16.29 3.91 19.39
N GLU A 150 -16.05 5.21 19.28
CA GLU A 150 -17.00 6.17 18.68
C GLU A 150 -16.55 6.66 17.30
N ALA A 151 -15.23 6.72 17.06
CA ALA A 151 -14.66 7.20 15.81
C ALA A 151 -13.71 6.17 15.18
N ILE A 152 -13.77 6.07 13.84
CA ILE A 152 -12.94 5.17 13.05
C ILE A 152 -12.16 5.99 12.02
N LEU A 153 -10.83 5.89 12.05
CA LEU A 153 -9.91 6.43 11.06
C LEU A 153 -9.90 5.53 9.81
N ILE A 154 -10.16 6.11 8.64
CA ILE A 154 -10.28 5.42 7.35
C ILE A 154 -9.38 6.10 6.31
N GLY A 155 -8.57 5.30 5.60
CA GLY A 155 -7.62 5.76 4.59
C GLY A 155 -8.23 6.01 3.20
N THR A 156 -9.46 6.52 3.12
CA THR A 156 -10.12 6.85 1.84
C THR A 156 -9.69 8.23 1.37
N ARG A 157 -9.40 8.36 0.06
CA ARG A 157 -9.07 9.61 -0.64
C ARG A 157 -10.22 10.04 -1.56
N ARG A 158 -10.25 11.30 -1.99
CA ARG A 158 -11.28 11.81 -2.92
C ARG A 158 -11.30 11.08 -4.26
N THR A 159 -10.14 10.58 -4.69
CA THR A 159 -9.94 9.83 -5.93
C THR A 159 -10.36 8.36 -5.84
N ASP A 160 -10.69 7.86 -4.64
CA ASP A 160 -11.19 6.51 -4.45
C ASP A 160 -12.69 6.39 -4.79
N PRO A 161 -13.20 5.19 -5.11
CA PRO A 161 -14.63 4.96 -5.29
C PRO A 161 -15.44 5.46 -4.08
N HIS A 162 -16.48 6.27 -4.35
CA HIS A 162 -17.33 6.92 -3.36
C HIS A 162 -16.64 7.98 -2.47
N GLY A 163 -15.38 8.35 -2.74
CA GLY A 163 -14.62 9.32 -1.96
C GLY A 163 -14.87 10.79 -2.30
N ALA A 164 -15.30 11.10 -3.53
CA ALA A 164 -15.31 12.46 -4.06
C ALA A 164 -16.07 13.49 -3.19
N THR A 165 -17.21 13.10 -2.62
CA THR A 165 -18.09 13.97 -1.82
C THR A 165 -17.90 13.83 -0.32
N LEU A 166 -16.91 13.03 0.14
CA LEU A 166 -16.67 12.85 1.56
C LEU A 166 -15.99 14.09 2.16
N ASP A 167 -16.31 14.34 3.41
CA ASP A 167 -15.64 15.33 4.26
C ASP A 167 -14.70 14.62 5.25
N PHE A 168 -13.87 15.39 5.97
CA PHE A 168 -12.94 14.86 6.96
C PHE A 168 -13.63 14.02 8.04
N ARG A 169 -14.88 14.34 8.38
CA ARG A 169 -15.66 13.63 9.39
C ARG A 169 -17.10 13.46 8.92
N VAL A 170 -17.56 12.22 8.83
CA VAL A 170 -18.92 11.90 8.38
C VAL A 170 -19.45 10.76 9.24
N LYS A 171 -20.68 10.87 9.74
CA LYS A 171 -21.32 9.72 10.40
C LYS A 171 -21.53 8.57 9.41
N THR A 172 -21.60 7.36 9.92
CA THR A 172 -22.12 6.23 9.14
C THR A 172 -23.58 6.48 8.75
N ASP A 173 -24.02 5.84 7.67
CA ASP A 173 -25.41 5.95 7.20
C ASP A 173 -26.37 5.36 8.25
N PRO A 174 -27.66 5.76 8.28
CA PRO A 174 -28.58 5.37 9.34
C PRO A 174 -28.79 3.86 9.52
N ASP A 175 -28.57 3.08 8.46
CA ASP A 175 -28.66 1.63 8.49
C ASP A 175 -27.36 0.95 8.92
N TRP A 176 -26.27 1.69 9.14
CA TRP A 176 -24.99 1.14 9.62
C TRP A 176 -24.82 1.32 11.13
N PRO A 177 -23.95 0.52 11.78
CA PRO A 177 -23.52 0.78 13.15
C PRO A 177 -23.04 2.23 13.31
N PRO A 178 -23.45 2.93 14.39
CA PRO A 178 -23.16 4.35 14.54
C PRO A 178 -21.69 4.57 14.88
N PHE A 179 -20.95 5.13 13.93
CA PHE A 179 -19.56 5.58 14.09
C PHE A 179 -19.38 6.93 13.40
N VAL A 180 -18.39 7.71 13.84
CA VAL A 180 -17.84 8.81 13.06
C VAL A 180 -16.72 8.26 12.19
N ARG A 181 -16.89 8.31 10.87
CA ARG A 181 -15.84 8.02 9.89
C ARG A 181 -14.95 9.24 9.75
N VAL A 182 -13.66 9.07 9.95
CA VAL A 182 -12.66 10.12 9.91
C VAL A 182 -11.68 9.84 8.78
N HIS A 183 -11.47 10.82 7.89
CA HIS A 183 -10.66 10.68 6.68
C HIS A 183 -9.52 11.70 6.66
N PRO A 184 -8.43 11.52 7.45
CA PRO A 184 -7.38 12.53 7.57
C PRO A 184 -6.61 12.80 6.28
N ILE A 185 -6.52 11.80 5.40
CA ILE A 185 -5.80 11.87 4.12
C ILE A 185 -6.73 12.10 2.93
N ILE A 186 -7.96 12.59 3.15
CA ILE A 186 -9.00 12.65 2.12
C ILE A 186 -8.56 13.45 0.87
N ASN A 187 -7.74 14.50 1.05
CA ASN A 187 -7.25 15.36 -0.03
C ASN A 187 -5.93 14.90 -0.67
N TRP A 188 -5.40 13.74 -0.30
CA TRP A 188 -4.13 13.25 -0.85
C TRP A 188 -4.34 12.60 -2.21
N ASP A 189 -3.44 12.87 -3.15
CA ASP A 189 -3.39 12.17 -4.44
C ASP A 189 -2.43 10.97 -4.40
N TYR A 190 -2.38 10.22 -5.51
CA TYR A 190 -1.53 9.03 -5.61
C TYR A 190 -0.03 9.34 -5.44
N ALA A 191 0.44 10.46 -6.01
CA ALA A 191 1.83 10.86 -5.88
C ALA A 191 2.18 11.20 -4.42
N ASP A 192 1.29 11.91 -3.71
CA ASP A 192 1.48 12.30 -2.32
C ASP A 192 1.66 11.10 -1.39
N VAL A 193 0.88 10.03 -1.63
CA VAL A 193 0.98 8.75 -0.91
C VAL A 193 2.41 8.21 -1.00
N TRP A 194 2.95 8.12 -2.20
CA TRP A 194 4.30 7.59 -2.40
C TRP A 194 5.39 8.56 -1.96
N THR A 195 5.21 9.87 -2.17
CA THR A 195 6.13 10.89 -1.65
C THR A 195 6.28 10.73 -0.15
N PHE A 196 5.19 10.61 0.61
CA PHE A 196 5.26 10.43 2.06
C PHE A 196 5.91 9.11 2.48
N LEU A 197 5.45 7.98 1.93
CA LEU A 197 5.99 6.66 2.27
C LEU A 197 7.49 6.56 2.00
N ARG A 198 7.95 7.11 0.87
CA ARG A 198 9.36 7.09 0.48
C ARG A 198 10.18 8.12 1.26
N ARG A 199 9.64 9.30 1.54
CA ARG A 199 10.32 10.38 2.25
C ARG A 199 10.67 10.03 3.70
N LEU A 200 9.83 9.22 4.34
CA LEU A 200 10.01 8.74 5.72
C LEU A 200 10.44 7.27 5.77
N GLU A 201 10.80 6.67 4.63
CA GLU A 201 11.26 5.27 4.52
C GLU A 201 10.32 4.26 5.22
N ILE A 202 9.01 4.51 5.13
CA ILE A 202 7.98 3.70 5.78
C ILE A 202 7.84 2.37 5.04
N PRO A 203 7.96 1.21 5.73
CA PRO A 203 7.70 -0.08 5.12
C PRO A 203 6.27 -0.18 4.60
N TYR A 204 6.12 -0.70 3.39
CA TYR A 204 4.84 -0.99 2.75
C TYR A 204 4.82 -2.43 2.21
N CYS A 205 3.64 -2.91 1.80
CA CYS A 205 3.50 -4.27 1.25
C CYS A 205 4.34 -4.46 -0.03
N SER A 206 5.16 -5.51 -0.08
CA SER A 206 6.10 -5.77 -1.19
C SER A 206 5.44 -5.94 -2.57
N LEU A 207 4.13 -6.25 -2.61
CA LEU A 207 3.39 -6.32 -3.87
C LEU A 207 3.46 -5.00 -4.65
N TYR A 208 3.58 -3.86 -3.96
CA TYR A 208 3.75 -2.58 -4.64
C TYR A 208 5.08 -2.50 -5.41
N ASP A 209 6.14 -3.17 -4.96
CA ASP A 209 7.40 -3.24 -5.72
C ASP A 209 7.29 -4.15 -6.96
N GLU A 210 6.29 -5.03 -6.99
CA GLU A 210 6.00 -5.92 -8.12
C GLU A 210 5.03 -5.31 -9.16
N GLY A 211 4.72 -4.02 -9.04
CA GLY A 211 3.86 -3.30 -9.99
C GLY A 211 2.36 -3.40 -9.70
N TYR A 212 1.95 -3.92 -8.55
CA TYR A 212 0.57 -3.72 -8.08
C TYR A 212 0.39 -2.28 -7.60
N THR A 213 -0.77 -1.69 -7.85
CA THR A 213 -1.04 -0.26 -7.50
C THR A 213 -2.32 -0.08 -6.67
N SER A 214 -3.22 -1.07 -6.74
CA SER A 214 -4.40 -1.20 -5.88
C SER A 214 -4.57 -2.66 -5.47
N LEU A 215 -4.69 -2.92 -4.17
CA LEU A 215 -4.80 -4.29 -3.64
C LEU A 215 -6.24 -4.66 -3.28
N GLY A 216 -6.63 -5.87 -3.65
CA GLY A 216 -7.91 -6.50 -3.32
C GLY A 216 -7.72 -7.99 -3.10
N SER A 217 -8.66 -8.79 -3.59
CA SER A 217 -8.55 -10.24 -3.58
C SER A 217 -7.62 -10.73 -4.69
N THR A 218 -7.00 -11.89 -4.50
CA THR A 218 -6.09 -12.51 -5.49
C THR A 218 -6.73 -12.75 -6.86
N TYR A 219 -8.05 -12.97 -6.93
CA TYR A 219 -8.77 -13.20 -8.18
C TYR A 219 -9.24 -11.91 -8.89
N ASN A 220 -9.10 -10.73 -8.25
CA ASN A 220 -9.56 -9.45 -8.81
C ASN A 220 -8.51 -8.33 -8.81
N THR A 221 -7.25 -8.74 -8.66
CA THR A 221 -6.10 -7.85 -8.51
C THR A 221 -4.95 -8.39 -9.33
N PHE A 222 -4.50 -7.58 -10.28
CA PHE A 222 -3.41 -7.86 -11.21
C PHE A 222 -2.38 -6.73 -11.15
N ARG A 223 -1.16 -7.01 -11.62
CA ARG A 223 -0.13 -5.98 -11.81
C ARG A 223 -0.64 -4.92 -12.79
N ASN A 224 -0.26 -3.67 -12.57
CA ASN A 224 -0.74 -2.56 -13.38
C ASN A 224 -0.09 -2.60 -14.77
N PRO A 225 -0.86 -2.69 -15.87
CA PRO A 225 -0.31 -2.73 -17.22
C PRO A 225 0.49 -1.46 -17.58
N ALA A 226 0.18 -0.31 -17.00
CA ALA A 226 0.93 0.93 -17.23
C ALA A 226 2.36 0.89 -16.64
N LEU A 227 2.65 -0.09 -15.79
CA LEU A 227 3.97 -0.31 -15.19
C LEU A 227 4.77 -1.41 -15.86
N LEU A 228 4.24 -2.03 -16.92
CA LEU A 228 4.97 -3.05 -17.68
C LEU A 228 6.26 -2.46 -18.26
N VAL A 229 7.37 -3.17 -18.10
CA VAL A 229 8.67 -2.81 -18.70
C VAL A 229 8.72 -3.39 -20.11
N ASN A 230 8.77 -2.53 -21.12
CA ASN A 230 9.01 -2.96 -22.49
C ASN A 230 10.50 -3.33 -22.65
N ASP A 231 10.81 -4.27 -23.54
CA ASP A 231 12.20 -4.73 -23.74
C ASP A 231 13.14 -3.59 -24.15
N GLU A 232 12.63 -2.53 -24.79
CA GLU A 232 13.42 -1.33 -25.13
C GLU A 232 13.82 -0.48 -23.91
N ASP A 233 12.99 -0.41 -22.87
CA ASP A 233 13.28 0.33 -21.63
C ASP A 233 14.33 -0.40 -20.76
N GLY A 234 14.42 -1.73 -20.89
CA GLY A 234 15.40 -2.55 -20.19
C GLY A 234 16.85 -2.27 -20.59
N ILE A 235 17.07 -1.82 -21.84
CA ILE A 235 18.40 -1.52 -22.38
C ILE A 235 18.91 -0.18 -21.84
N GLN A 236 18.05 0.84 -21.67
CA GLN A 236 18.46 2.13 -21.11
C GLN A 236 18.83 2.06 -19.63
N ALA A 237 18.18 1.21 -18.84
CA ALA A 237 18.50 1.03 -17.42
C ALA A 237 19.88 0.37 -17.22
N GLN A 238 20.26 -0.58 -18.09
CA GLN A 238 21.59 -1.21 -18.03
C GLN A 238 22.70 -0.26 -18.53
N SER A 239 22.44 0.62 -19.49
CA SER A 239 23.45 1.60 -19.93
C SER A 239 23.76 2.69 -18.90
N ARG A 240 22.86 2.99 -17.96
CA ARG A 240 23.11 3.97 -16.88
C ARG A 240 23.94 3.43 -15.72
N SER A 241 24.10 2.11 -15.58
CA SER A 241 24.94 1.50 -14.54
C SER A 241 26.42 1.35 -14.93
N PHE A 242 26.83 1.73 -16.13
CA PHE A 242 28.21 1.56 -16.64
C PHE A 242 29.01 2.87 -16.87
N LEU A 243 28.56 4.01 -16.34
CA LEU A 243 29.42 5.20 -16.29
C LEU A 243 30.37 5.09 -15.09
N ASN A 244 31.58 4.59 -15.34
CA ASN A 244 32.69 4.58 -14.39
C ASN A 244 32.95 5.98 -13.81
N PRO A 245 33.30 6.12 -12.52
CA PRO A 245 33.71 7.39 -11.96
C PRO A 245 35.05 7.84 -12.56
N PRO A 246 35.28 9.16 -12.76
CA PRO A 246 36.56 9.65 -13.25
C PRO A 246 37.63 9.45 -12.18
N THR A 247 38.73 8.82 -12.57
CA THR A 247 39.96 8.67 -11.78
C THR A 247 40.55 10.05 -11.48
N GLY A 248 40.48 10.47 -10.22
CA GLY A 248 41.14 11.66 -9.68
C GLY A 248 41.90 11.31 -8.41
N SER A 249 43.20 11.52 -8.45
CA SER A 249 44.25 11.23 -7.47
C SER A 249 44.00 11.71 -6.03
N ILE A 250 44.39 10.86 -5.07
CA ILE A 250 44.54 11.15 -3.64
C ILE A 250 45.78 12.05 -3.42
N PRO A 251 45.75 12.95 -2.42
CA PRO A 251 46.88 12.96 -1.48
C PRO A 251 46.45 12.83 -0.02
N GLU A 252 47.38 12.23 0.70
CA GLU A 252 47.36 11.67 2.05
C GLU A 252 47.41 12.74 3.17
N THR A 253 46.78 12.37 4.30
CA THR A 253 47.15 12.70 5.70
C THR A 253 46.87 14.10 6.26
N VAL A 254 46.00 14.20 7.29
CA VAL A 254 46.30 14.68 8.68
C VAL A 254 45.27 14.10 9.67
N ALA A 255 45.75 13.81 10.87
CA ALA A 255 45.27 12.90 11.91
C ALA A 255 44.10 13.36 12.84
N LEU A 256 43.65 12.37 13.63
CA LEU A 256 42.75 12.39 14.80
C LEU A 256 42.89 13.58 15.77
N ALA A 257 41.76 14.06 16.31
CA ALA A 257 41.42 13.99 17.76
C ALA A 257 39.96 14.47 18.06
N PRO A 258 39.34 14.04 19.18
CA PRO A 258 37.90 14.16 19.47
C PRO A 258 37.55 15.31 20.46
N THR A 259 36.34 15.25 21.07
CA THR A 259 35.71 16.09 22.12
C THR A 259 34.98 17.38 21.63
N LYS A 260 33.83 17.80 22.17
CA LYS A 260 33.24 17.64 23.51
C LYS A 260 31.74 18.00 23.52
N MET A 261 30.99 17.42 24.45
CA MET A 261 29.72 17.93 24.98
C MET A 261 29.90 19.33 25.57
N THR A 262 28.88 20.19 25.44
CA THR A 262 28.66 21.32 26.35
C THR A 262 27.17 21.53 26.61
N THR A 263 26.81 21.48 27.89
CA THR A 263 25.54 21.82 28.53
C THR A 263 25.46 23.32 28.89
N HIS A 264 24.25 23.75 29.30
CA HIS A 264 23.88 24.99 30.01
C HIS A 264 23.55 26.22 29.13
N ALA A 265 22.58 27.09 29.42
CA ALA A 265 21.56 27.15 30.47
C ALA A 265 20.51 28.23 30.12
N ILE A 266 19.40 28.14 30.84
CA ILE A 266 18.25 29.05 31.04
C ILE A 266 18.64 30.52 31.25
N LEU A 267 17.85 31.46 30.71
CA LEU A 267 17.48 32.73 31.36
C LEU A 267 16.12 33.26 30.87
N ASP A 268 15.33 33.75 31.84
CA ASP A 268 14.00 34.36 31.80
C ASP A 268 13.92 35.72 31.08
N GLY A 269 12.69 36.17 30.77
CA GLY A 269 12.39 37.61 30.72
C GLY A 269 11.23 38.10 29.84
N SER A 270 10.01 38.00 30.35
CA SER A 270 8.82 38.89 30.26
C SER A 270 8.65 39.98 29.17
N ALA A 271 7.41 40.04 28.63
CA ALA A 271 6.45 41.17 28.67
C ALA A 271 5.85 41.68 27.33
N VAL A 272 4.54 41.43 27.19
CA VAL A 272 3.41 42.33 26.84
C VAL A 272 3.54 43.29 25.64
N THR A 273 2.64 43.14 24.65
CA THR A 273 1.63 44.16 24.24
C THR A 273 0.75 43.63 23.10
N SER A 274 -0.59 43.73 23.27
CA SER A 274 -1.59 43.71 22.20
C SER A 274 -1.91 45.15 21.78
N PRO A 275 -2.56 45.40 20.62
CA PRO A 275 -4.03 45.45 20.65
C PRO A 275 -4.76 44.93 19.38
N ASP A 276 -6.00 44.51 19.65
CA ASP A 276 -7.25 44.59 18.88
C ASP A 276 -7.27 44.76 17.35
N SER A 277 -8.06 43.90 16.69
CA SER A 277 -9.12 44.26 15.73
C SER A 277 -10.01 43.06 15.39
N LYS A 278 -11.31 43.12 15.76
CA LYS A 278 -12.39 42.18 15.36
C LYS A 278 -13.05 42.66 14.03
N PRO A 279 -13.83 41.81 13.34
CA PRO A 279 -14.15 41.87 11.90
C PRO A 279 -15.48 42.57 11.60
N PRO A 280 -15.83 42.75 10.31
CA PRO A 280 -17.21 42.92 9.89
C PRO A 280 -17.86 41.62 9.40
N SER A 281 -19.18 41.59 9.59
CA SER A 281 -20.14 40.52 9.35
C SER A 281 -20.85 40.58 7.98
N CYS A 282 -21.62 39.52 7.71
CA CYS A 282 -22.50 39.20 6.58
C CYS A 282 -23.34 40.32 5.94
N ALA A 283 -23.59 40.16 4.63
CA ALA A 283 -24.92 40.31 4.02
C ALA A 283 -25.03 39.54 2.67
N ASP A 284 -25.99 38.61 2.62
CA ASP A 284 -26.98 38.31 1.57
C ASP A 284 -26.63 38.42 0.08
N ILE A 285 -26.52 37.27 -0.63
CA ILE A 285 -26.94 37.11 -2.04
C ILE A 285 -27.46 35.68 -2.28
N GLU A 286 -28.74 35.56 -2.65
CA GLU A 286 -29.43 34.34 -3.10
C GLU A 286 -29.31 34.12 -4.65
N PRO A 287 -29.68 32.94 -5.20
CA PRO A 287 -28.94 32.28 -6.27
C PRO A 287 -29.40 32.62 -7.69
N ARG A 288 -28.46 32.60 -8.65
CA ARG A 288 -28.73 32.75 -10.08
C ARG A 288 -28.58 31.41 -10.82
N SER A 289 -29.73 30.87 -11.23
CA SER A 289 -29.88 29.75 -12.15
C SER A 289 -29.26 30.07 -13.52
N THR A 290 -28.42 29.17 -14.03
CA THR A 290 -27.99 29.18 -15.44
C THR A 290 -28.09 27.76 -16.01
N ILE A 291 -28.97 27.61 -16.99
CA ILE A 291 -29.28 26.38 -17.71
C ILE A 291 -28.19 26.15 -18.77
N LEU A 292 -27.51 24.99 -18.74
CA LEU A 292 -26.67 24.51 -19.85
C LEU A 292 -27.42 23.47 -20.71
N PRO A 293 -27.25 23.46 -22.04
CA PRO A 293 -27.98 22.58 -22.95
C PRO A 293 -27.47 21.13 -22.94
N LYS A 294 -28.41 20.21 -23.13
CA LYS A 294 -28.24 18.75 -23.22
C LYS A 294 -27.48 18.32 -24.49
N PRO A 295 -26.51 17.39 -24.42
CA PRO A 295 -25.89 16.80 -25.61
C PRO A 295 -26.78 15.70 -26.26
N PRO A 296 -26.68 15.50 -27.58
CA PRO A 296 -27.54 14.60 -28.33
C PRO A 296 -27.24 13.12 -28.08
N SER A 297 -28.31 12.32 -28.11
CA SER A 297 -28.32 10.87 -27.94
C SER A 297 -27.84 10.15 -29.21
N VAL A 298 -26.88 9.24 -29.09
CA VAL A 298 -26.45 8.33 -30.16
C VAL A 298 -26.75 6.90 -29.72
N GLN A 299 -27.46 6.15 -30.56
CA GLN A 299 -27.82 4.74 -30.33
C GLN A 299 -26.62 3.81 -30.61
N PRO A 300 -26.48 2.67 -29.93
CA PRO A 300 -25.43 1.70 -30.24
C PRO A 300 -25.84 0.78 -31.40
N GLU A 301 -24.98 0.65 -32.40
CA GLU A 301 -25.03 -0.40 -33.41
C GLU A 301 -24.64 -1.76 -32.81
N GLN A 302 -25.41 -2.79 -33.16
CA GLN A 302 -25.17 -4.19 -32.84
C GLN A 302 -24.11 -4.76 -33.78
N GLY A 303 -23.03 -5.31 -33.22
CA GLY A 303 -22.03 -6.11 -33.93
C GLY A 303 -21.98 -7.53 -33.34
N ASP A 304 -22.07 -8.53 -34.21
CA ASP A 304 -22.18 -9.96 -33.92
C ASP A 304 -20.99 -10.55 -33.14
N LEU A 305 -21.30 -11.46 -32.21
CA LEU A 305 -20.34 -12.28 -31.46
C LEU A 305 -19.96 -13.54 -32.24
N PRO A 306 -18.67 -13.94 -32.30
CA PRO A 306 -18.30 -15.23 -32.88
C PRO A 306 -18.52 -16.41 -31.92
N ASP A 307 -18.85 -17.53 -32.54
CA ASP A 307 -19.18 -18.86 -32.01
C ASP A 307 -18.08 -19.48 -31.12
N VAL A 308 -18.46 -19.97 -29.93
CA VAL A 308 -17.57 -20.52 -28.89
C VAL A 308 -17.58 -22.05 -28.82
N SER A 309 -17.94 -22.75 -29.90
CA SER A 309 -18.02 -24.22 -29.91
C SER A 309 -16.67 -24.97 -29.99
N SER A 310 -15.52 -24.37 -29.64
CA SER A 310 -14.22 -25.06 -29.77
C SER A 310 -13.16 -24.80 -28.69
N LEU A 311 -13.52 -24.41 -27.47
CA LEU A 311 -12.55 -24.31 -26.38
C LEU A 311 -12.61 -25.54 -25.46
N GLN A 312 -11.63 -26.43 -25.58
CA GLN A 312 -11.40 -27.55 -24.68
C GLN A 312 -10.64 -27.11 -23.42
N MET A 313 -11.14 -27.55 -22.27
CA MET A 313 -10.51 -27.44 -20.96
C MET A 313 -9.25 -28.30 -20.88
N ILE A 314 -8.08 -27.70 -20.62
CA ILE A 314 -6.89 -28.45 -20.22
C ILE A 314 -6.92 -28.57 -18.70
N ALA A 315 -7.16 -29.80 -18.23
CA ALA A 315 -7.02 -30.19 -16.85
C ALA A 315 -5.54 -30.30 -16.46
N SER A 316 -5.22 -29.76 -15.28
CA SER A 316 -4.21 -30.13 -14.28
C SER A 316 -2.96 -30.91 -14.70
N ASP A 317 -1.78 -30.41 -14.31
CA ASP A 317 -0.70 -31.27 -13.81
C ASP A 317 0.10 -30.56 -12.68
N PRO A 318 0.43 -31.22 -11.55
CA PRO A 318 0.91 -30.59 -10.31
C PRO A 318 2.34 -31.03 -9.96
N VAL A 319 3.36 -30.19 -10.12
CA VAL A 319 4.66 -30.44 -9.47
C VAL A 319 5.35 -29.12 -9.14
N THR A 320 5.54 -28.85 -7.85
CA THR A 320 6.80 -28.48 -7.18
C THR A 320 6.50 -27.65 -5.92
N ALA A 321 6.10 -28.35 -4.85
CA ALA A 321 6.15 -27.83 -3.49
C ALA A 321 7.34 -28.48 -2.77
N CYS A 322 8.19 -27.64 -2.17
CA CYS A 322 9.03 -27.86 -0.99
C CYS A 322 10.03 -29.03 -0.96
N CYS A 323 11.31 -28.70 -0.75
CA CYS A 323 12.08 -29.31 0.35
C CYS A 323 13.31 -28.45 0.76
N PRO A 324 13.76 -28.56 2.03
CA PRO A 324 14.51 -27.53 2.75
C PRO A 324 16.04 -27.67 2.68
N ILE A 325 16.72 -26.55 2.92
CA ILE A 325 18.18 -26.45 3.06
C ILE A 325 18.60 -27.04 4.42
N GLN A 326 19.43 -28.08 4.40
CA GLN A 326 20.17 -28.52 5.58
C GLN A 326 21.65 -28.67 5.20
N GLN A 327 22.49 -28.00 5.99
CA GLN A 327 23.93 -27.86 5.81
C GLN A 327 24.65 -29.20 5.88
N ALA A 328 25.58 -29.46 4.95
CA ALA A 328 26.50 -30.58 4.99
C ALA A 328 27.94 -30.08 5.21
N ILE A 329 28.48 -30.44 6.36
CA ILE A 329 29.91 -30.49 6.69
C ILE A 329 30.48 -31.77 6.05
N THR A 330 31.63 -31.72 5.36
CA THR A 330 32.66 -32.79 5.39
C THR A 330 33.89 -32.48 4.51
N THR A 331 35.06 -32.84 5.03
CA THR A 331 36.32 -33.12 4.31
C THR A 331 36.82 -34.52 4.77
N PRO A 332 37.93 -35.10 4.24
CA PRO A 332 37.98 -35.88 3.00
C PRO A 332 38.62 -37.29 3.16
N GLY A 333 38.55 -38.16 2.14
CA GLY A 333 39.26 -39.46 2.18
C GLY A 333 39.33 -40.28 0.87
N LYS A 334 40.50 -40.22 0.22
CA LYS A 334 41.33 -41.28 -0.44
C LYS A 334 40.83 -42.20 -1.59
N ALA A 335 41.52 -42.03 -2.73
CA ALA A 335 42.34 -42.99 -3.52
C ALA A 335 41.72 -44.05 -4.47
N GLU A 336 41.76 -43.75 -5.78
CA GLU A 336 42.41 -44.42 -6.97
C GLU A 336 42.67 -45.95 -7.07
N PRO A 337 43.03 -46.55 -8.26
CA PRO A 337 42.97 -46.08 -9.68
C PRO A 337 42.57 -47.16 -10.74
N GLY A 338 42.42 -46.76 -12.03
CA GLY A 338 42.46 -47.67 -13.20
C GLY A 338 42.21 -47.02 -14.57
N VAL A 339 43.23 -46.94 -15.42
CA VAL A 339 43.37 -46.44 -16.83
C VAL A 339 43.84 -47.68 -17.67
N PRO A 340 43.75 -47.84 -19.03
CA PRO A 340 43.94 -46.86 -20.14
C PRO A 340 43.06 -47.00 -21.42
N GLU A 341 42.77 -45.90 -22.14
CA GLU A 341 43.33 -45.34 -23.43
C GLU A 341 42.69 -45.78 -24.76
N ASP A 342 42.81 -44.85 -25.74
CA ASP A 342 42.48 -44.80 -27.19
C ASP A 342 41.11 -44.20 -27.56
N GLY A 343 40.95 -43.20 -28.45
CA GLY A 343 41.87 -42.41 -29.26
C GLY A 343 41.10 -41.67 -30.38
N ARG A 344 41.54 -40.44 -30.72
CA ARG A 344 41.32 -39.65 -31.97
C ARG A 344 39.99 -38.90 -32.24
N VAL A 345 40.10 -37.56 -32.09
CA VAL A 345 39.83 -36.44 -33.03
C VAL A 345 38.79 -36.64 -34.15
N GLY A 346 37.81 -35.73 -34.18
CA GLY A 346 37.00 -35.36 -35.35
C GLY A 346 36.18 -34.11 -35.05
N ASP A 347 36.67 -32.97 -35.53
CA ASP A 347 35.96 -31.68 -35.63
C ASP A 347 34.95 -31.79 -36.78
N ASP A 348 33.69 -31.41 -36.59
CA ASP A 348 32.86 -30.74 -37.61
C ASP A 348 31.44 -30.42 -37.07
N CYS A 349 31.26 -29.12 -36.87
CA CYS A 349 30.11 -28.25 -37.16
C CYS A 349 28.69 -28.81 -37.37
N ASP A 350 27.79 -28.14 -36.65
CA ASP A 350 26.53 -27.54 -37.12
C ASP A 350 25.19 -28.20 -36.77
N SER A 351 24.26 -27.31 -36.43
CA SER A 351 22.82 -27.48 -36.23
C SER A 351 22.34 -28.19 -34.95
N HIS A 352 22.01 -27.38 -33.94
CA HIS A 352 20.66 -27.26 -33.35
C HIS A 352 20.74 -26.56 -31.99
N GLU A 353 21.22 -25.32 -31.98
CA GLU A 353 20.93 -24.40 -30.89
C GLU A 353 19.50 -23.87 -31.10
N ALA A 354 18.51 -24.73 -30.89
CA ALA A 354 17.13 -24.31 -30.71
C ALA A 354 17.09 -23.53 -29.40
N ALA A 355 17.27 -22.21 -29.51
CA ALA A 355 17.16 -21.26 -28.43
C ALA A 355 15.87 -21.52 -27.65
N ASN A 356 16.02 -22.14 -26.48
CA ASN A 356 14.98 -22.26 -25.49
C ASN A 356 14.79 -20.86 -24.86
N ARG A 357 14.16 -19.94 -25.61
CA ARG A 357 13.58 -18.72 -25.03
C ARG A 357 12.40 -19.19 -24.18
N ALA A 358 12.68 -19.61 -22.95
CA ALA A 358 11.69 -19.53 -21.90
C ALA A 358 11.18 -18.08 -21.94
N ALA A 359 9.90 -17.90 -22.27
CA ALA A 359 9.30 -16.57 -22.34
C ALA A 359 9.59 -15.86 -21.02
N ALA A 360 10.42 -14.82 -21.07
CA ALA A 360 10.84 -14.12 -19.88
C ALA A 360 9.58 -13.61 -19.17
N THR A 361 9.43 -13.95 -17.88
CA THR A 361 8.30 -13.46 -17.09
C THR A 361 8.24 -11.94 -17.21
N PRO A 362 7.08 -11.36 -17.57
CA PRO A 362 6.96 -9.92 -17.76
C PRO A 362 7.41 -9.16 -16.51
N ARG A 363 8.31 -8.19 -16.69
CA ARG A 363 8.82 -7.34 -15.61
C ARG A 363 7.97 -6.09 -15.46
N TYR A 364 7.78 -5.65 -14.23
CA TYR A 364 7.01 -4.44 -13.92
C TYR A 364 7.85 -3.49 -13.08
N ARG A 365 7.64 -2.20 -13.28
CA ARG A 365 8.16 -1.14 -12.43
C ARG A 365 7.37 -1.10 -11.12
N PRO A 366 7.99 -0.62 -10.03
CA PRO A 366 7.30 -0.47 -8.75
C PRO A 366 6.20 0.60 -8.81
N ALA A 367 5.23 0.49 -7.92
CA ALA A 367 4.01 1.29 -7.88
C ALA A 367 4.25 2.81 -7.84
N TYR A 368 5.29 3.24 -7.13
CA TYR A 368 5.65 4.65 -7.00
C TYR A 368 6.20 5.27 -8.30
N GLU A 369 6.44 4.46 -9.34
CA GLU A 369 6.81 4.96 -10.68
C GLU A 369 5.61 5.16 -11.61
N LEU A 370 4.37 4.94 -11.13
CA LEU A 370 3.17 5.25 -11.91
C LEU A 370 3.00 6.77 -12.01
N THR A 371 3.05 7.29 -13.24
CA THR A 371 3.03 8.73 -13.52
C THR A 371 1.62 9.31 -13.65
N ASP A 372 0.65 8.50 -14.09
CA ASP A 372 -0.76 8.91 -14.22
C ASP A 372 -1.61 8.25 -13.13
N ALA A 373 -2.09 9.07 -12.19
CA ALA A 373 -2.94 8.63 -11.09
C ALA A 373 -4.28 8.05 -11.57
N ALA A 374 -4.79 8.46 -12.74
CA ALA A 374 -6.01 7.88 -13.30
C ALA A 374 -5.86 6.38 -13.59
N HIS A 375 -4.62 5.92 -13.78
CA HIS A 375 -4.31 4.52 -14.03
C HIS A 375 -4.12 3.68 -12.76
N GLU A 376 -4.23 4.24 -11.56
CA GLU A 376 -4.02 3.52 -10.29
C GLU A 376 -4.83 2.22 -10.19
N ARG A 377 -6.02 2.17 -10.80
CA ARG A 377 -6.93 1.03 -10.69
C ARG A 377 -6.95 0.12 -11.92
N LEU A 378 -6.07 0.31 -12.91
CA LEU A 378 -6.03 -0.55 -14.11
C LEU A 378 -5.74 -2.03 -13.81
N GLY A 379 -5.12 -2.32 -12.67
CA GLY A 379 -4.93 -3.70 -12.20
C GLY A 379 -6.18 -4.34 -11.55
N ARG A 380 -7.32 -3.65 -11.46
CA ARG A 380 -8.55 -4.17 -10.83
C ARG A 380 -9.55 -4.64 -11.89
N GLY A 381 -10.05 -5.86 -11.77
CA GLY A 381 -11.04 -6.42 -12.72
C GLY A 381 -11.29 -7.91 -12.49
N THR A 382 -12.18 -8.52 -13.28
CA THR A 382 -12.44 -9.98 -13.25
C THR A 382 -11.50 -10.78 -14.16
N HIS A 383 -10.78 -10.10 -15.05
CA HIS A 383 -9.81 -10.69 -15.97
C HIS A 383 -8.52 -9.87 -15.93
N ALA A 384 -7.39 -10.54 -16.19
CA ALA A 384 -6.12 -9.85 -16.36
C ALA A 384 -6.26 -8.84 -17.51
N PRO A 385 -5.78 -7.59 -17.35
CA PRO A 385 -5.84 -6.62 -18.42
C PRO A 385 -5.11 -7.17 -19.65
N VAL A 386 -5.80 -7.19 -20.78
CA VAL A 386 -5.21 -7.61 -22.06
C VAL A 386 -4.24 -6.51 -22.46
N LEU A 387 -2.95 -6.83 -22.49
CA LEU A 387 -1.93 -5.98 -23.06
C LEU A 387 -2.16 -5.98 -24.57
N ASN A 388 -2.76 -4.92 -25.11
CA ASN A 388 -2.77 -4.73 -26.55
C ASN A 388 -1.33 -4.42 -26.97
N SER A 389 -0.71 -5.41 -27.62
CA SER A 389 0.62 -5.38 -28.21
C SER A 389 0.74 -4.36 -29.34
#